data_AF-A0A5N8YWX6-F1
#
_entry.id   AF-A0A5N8YWX6-F1
#
_cell.length_a   1.000
_cell.length_b   1.000
_cell.length_c   1.000
_cell.angle_alpha   90.00
_cell.angle_beta   90.00
_cell.angle_gamma   90.00
#
_symmetry.space_group_name_H-M   'P 1'
#
loop_
_entity.id
_entity.type
_entity.pdbx_description
1 polymer ?
#
loop_
_entity_poly.entity_id
_entity_poly.type
_entity_poly.pdbx_seq_one_letter_code
_entity_poly.pdbx_strand_id
1 'polypeptide(L)' 'MSPDPEAANEIQAKLFALKDKGWTTAAIADELGVSHMTVFRWRKGMRNAENSRSVLYLLKSLLKRKRIPKRKRR' A
#
# COMPACT_ATOMS: atom_id res chain seq x y z
N MET A 1 -18.94 -4.82 13.86
CA MET A 1 -17.83 -3.98 13.37
C MET A 1 -17.71 -4.23 11.87
N SER A 2 -18.49 -3.51 11.06
CA SER A 2 -18.44 -3.65 9.59
C SER A 2 -17.17 -2.96 9.08
N PRO A 3 -16.45 -3.52 8.11
CA PRO A 3 -15.31 -2.81 7.53
C PRO A 3 -15.85 -1.61 6.76
N ASP A 4 -15.53 -0.40 7.22
CA ASP A 4 -15.91 0.85 6.57
C ASP A 4 -15.42 0.83 5.09
N PRO A 5 -16.32 0.97 4.10
CA PRO A 5 -15.94 1.01 2.68
C PRO A 5 -15.01 2.19 2.35
N GLU A 6 -15.06 3.24 3.18
CA GLU A 6 -14.19 4.41 3.08
C GLU A 6 -12.71 4.06 3.27
N ALA A 7 -12.38 3.20 4.24
CA ALA A 7 -11.00 2.84 4.53
C ALA A 7 -10.37 2.00 3.42
N ALA A 8 -11.14 1.11 2.79
CA ALA A 8 -10.69 0.34 1.62
C ALA A 8 -10.40 1.24 0.43
N ASN A 9 -11.26 2.24 0.21
CA ASN A 9 -11.09 3.24 -0.83
C ASN A 9 -9.85 4.13 -0.57
N GLU A 10 -9.61 4.53 0.68
CA GLU A 10 -8.41 5.29 1.04
C GLU A 10 -7.11 4.52 0.75
N ILE A 11 -7.05 3.22 1.08
CA ILE A 11 -5.87 2.40 0.81
C ILE A 11 -5.58 2.38 -0.68
N GLN A 12 -6.62 2.17 -1.51
CA GLN A 12 -6.48 2.19 -2.96
C GLN A 12 -5.97 3.54 -3.46
N ALA A 13 -6.59 4.64 -3.01
CA ALA A 13 -6.18 5.99 -3.40
C ALA A 13 -4.71 6.26 -3.06
N LYS A 14 -4.23 5.85 -1.87
CA LYS A 14 -2.82 6.01 -1.48
C LYS A 14 -1.88 5.12 -2.29
N LEU A 15 -2.28 3.90 -2.61
CA LEU A 15 -1.52 3.01 -3.49
C LEU A 15 -1.39 3.59 -4.90
N PHE A 16 -2.45 4.19 -5.43
CA PHE A 16 -2.40 4.91 -6.72
C PHE A 16 -1.47 6.12 -6.66
N ALA A 17 -1.54 6.93 -5.61
CA ALA A 17 -0.64 8.08 -5.43
C ALA A 17 0.84 7.67 -5.30
N LEU A 18 1.12 6.54 -4.65
CA LEU A 18 2.49 5.99 -4.59
C LEU A 18 2.96 5.54 -5.98
N LYS A 19 2.10 4.86 -6.74
CA LYS A 19 2.40 4.45 -8.11
C LYS A 19 2.69 5.65 -9.01
N ASP A 20 1.91 6.72 -8.89
CA ASP A 20 2.11 7.98 -9.64
C ASP A 20 3.48 8.62 -9.32
N LYS A 21 3.91 8.54 -8.05
CA LYS A 21 5.27 8.91 -7.63
C LYS A 21 6.38 7.97 -8.12
N GLY A 22 6.05 6.88 -8.81
CA GLY A 22 7.01 5.89 -9.32
C GLY A 22 7.30 4.72 -8.37
N TRP A 23 6.56 4.59 -7.27
CA TRP A 23 6.69 3.41 -6.41
C TRP A 23 6.13 2.17 -7.11
N THR A 24 6.89 1.08 -7.06
CA THR A 24 6.42 -0.22 -7.55
C THR A 24 5.63 -0.94 -6.48
N THR A 25 4.67 -1.78 -6.88
CA THR A 25 3.94 -2.67 -5.96
C THR A 25 4.90 -3.49 -5.09
N ALA A 26 6.04 -3.88 -5.67
CA ALA A 26 7.10 -4.59 -4.97
C ALA A 26 7.70 -3.76 -3.82
N ALA A 27 8.16 -2.54 -4.11
CA ALA A 27 8.72 -1.66 -3.10
C ALA A 27 7.71 -1.30 -2.00
N ILE A 28 6.44 -1.11 -2.36
CA ILE A 28 5.38 -0.86 -1.37
C ILE A 28 5.20 -2.08 -0.47
N ALA A 29 5.17 -3.27 -1.06
CA ALA A 29 4.99 -4.52 -0.32
C ALA A 29 6.19 -4.84 0.59
N ASP A 30 7.43 -4.59 0.12
CA ASP A 30 8.66 -4.69 0.91
C ASP A 30 8.59 -3.78 2.15
N GLU A 31 8.15 -2.53 2.00
CA GLU A 31 8.01 -1.59 3.11
C GLU A 31 6.86 -1.93 4.06
N LEU A 32 5.79 -2.53 3.54
CA LEU A 32 4.65 -2.97 4.34
C LEU A 32 4.88 -4.35 4.97
N GLY A 33 5.94 -5.06 4.61
CA GLY A 33 6.22 -6.43 5.08
C GLY A 33 5.18 -7.45 4.62
N VAL A 34 4.50 -7.21 3.49
CA VAL A 34 3.46 -8.10 2.94
C VAL A 34 3.87 -8.62 1.57
N SER A 35 3.18 -9.66 1.09
CA SER A 35 3.38 -10.12 -0.29
C SER A 35 2.90 -9.10 -1.32
N HIS A 36 3.58 -9.02 -2.46
CA HIS A 36 3.16 -8.18 -3.60
C HIS A 36 1.74 -8.53 -4.07
N MET A 37 1.34 -9.81 -3.95
CA MET A 37 -0.02 -10.26 -4.27
C MET A 37 -1.06 -9.67 -3.34
N THR A 38 -0.72 -9.46 -2.06
CA THR A 38 -1.61 -8.82 -1.09
C THR A 38 -1.88 -7.38 -1.49
N VAL A 39 -0.84 -6.61 -1.83
CA VAL A 39 -0.99 -5.23 -2.31
C VAL A 39 -1.76 -5.17 -3.63
N PHE A 40 -1.55 -6.12 -4.54
CA PHE A 40 -2.30 -6.22 -5.79
C PHE A 40 -3.81 -6.43 -5.53
N ARG A 41 -4.17 -7.34 -4.61
CA ARG A 41 -5.57 -7.60 -4.23
C ARG A 41 -6.23 -6.39 -3.59
N TRP A 42 -5.50 -5.66 -2.73
CA TRP A 42 -5.99 -4.41 -2.12
C TRP A 42 -6.26 -3.35 -3.19
N ARG A 43 -5.32 -3.16 -4.12
CA ARG A 43 -5.48 -2.23 -5.24
C ARG A 43 -6.67 -2.57 -6.15
N LYS A 44 -6.97 -3.85 -6.32
CA LYS A 44 -8.12 -4.34 -7.10
C LYS A 44 -9.44 -4.35 -6.31
N GLY A 45 -9.43 -4.04 -5.01
CA GLY A 45 -10.61 -4.13 -4.15
C GLY A 45 -11.11 -5.55 -3.90
N MET A 46 -10.30 -6.57 -4.21
CA MET A 46 -10.67 -7.97 -4.01
C MET A 46 -10.65 -8.37 -2.54
N ARG A 47 -9.83 -7.70 -1.72
CA ARG A 47 -9.71 -7.96 -0.28
C ARG A 47 -9.34 -6.67 0.44
N ASN A 48 -9.81 -6.52 1.66
CA ASN A 48 -9.42 -5.42 2.53
C ASN A 48 -8.20 -5.80 3.38
N ALA A 49 -7.40 -4.82 3.78
CA ALA A 49 -6.35 -5.03 4.76
C ALA A 49 -7.00 -5.29 6.13
N GLU A 50 -6.66 -6.40 6.77
CA GLU A 50 -7.15 -6.73 8.11
C GLU A 50 -6.76 -5.65 9.13
N ASN A 51 -5.60 -5.03 8.93
CA ASN A 51 -5.09 -3.89 9.72
C ASN A 51 -5.12 -2.58 8.92
N SER A 52 -6.29 -2.23 8.37
CA SER A 52 -6.45 -1.07 7.47
C SER A 52 -5.90 0.24 8.03
N ARG A 53 -6.11 0.54 9.33
CA ARG A 53 -5.56 1.74 9.98
C ARG A 53 -4.03 1.80 9.95
N SER A 54 -3.35 0.71 10.31
CA SER A 54 -1.88 0.63 10.31
C SER A 54 -1.32 0.73 8.89
N VAL A 55 -1.96 0.04 7.93
CA VAL A 55 -1.58 0.11 6.51
C VAL A 55 -1.74 1.54 5.98
N LEU A 56 -2.85 2.21 6.27
CA LEU A 56 -3.06 3.61 5.89
C LEU A 56 -2.01 4.55 6.46
N TYR A 57 -1.65 4.37 7.74
CA TYR A 57 -0.60 5.16 8.38
C TYR A 57 0.75 4.97 7.67
N LEU A 58 1.14 3.72 7.40
CA LEU A 58 2.37 3.40 6.69
C LEU A 58 2.37 3.96 5.26
N LEU A 59 1.28 3.80 4.50
CA LEU A 59 1.16 4.37 3.15
C LEU A 59 1.28 5.91 3.16
N LYS A 60 0.68 6.58 4.15
CA LYS A 60 0.83 8.04 4.35
C LYS A 60 2.30 8.40 4.65
N SER A 61 3.01 7.59 5.44
CA SER A 61 4.44 7.78 5.70
C SER A 61 5.30 7.59 4.43
N LEU A 62 5.02 6.57 3.62
CA LEU A 62 5.71 6.32 2.35
C LEU A 62 5.49 7.47 1.35
N LEU A 63 4.28 8.05 1.31
CA LEU A 63 4.01 9.22 0.47
C LEU A 63 4.83 10.44 0.87
N LYS A 64 5.23 10.58 2.14
CA LYS A 64 6.12 11.65 2.60
C LYS A 64 7.59 11.38 2.33
N ARG A 65 7.98 10.13 2.04
CA ARG A 65 9.37 9.77 1.72
C ARG A 65 9.79 10.28 0.34
N LYS A 66 10.99 10.85 0.27
CA LYS A 66 11.61 11.39 -0.96
C LYS A 66 12.31 10.32 -1.81
N ARG A 67 12.59 9.13 -1.26
CA ARG A 67 13.39 8.09 -1.90
C ARG A 67 12.59 6.79 -2.06
N ILE A 68 12.53 6.28 -3.30
CA ILE A 68 12.02 4.93 -3.59
C ILE A 68 13.16 3.94 -3.32
N PRO A 69 12.98 2.95 -2.45
CA PRO A 69 13.97 1.91 -2.22
C PRO A 69 14.27 1.19 -3.53
N LYS A 70 15.52 1.24 -3.99
CA LYS A 70 15.97 0.36 -5.09
C LYS A 70 16.10 -1.03 -4.51
N ARG A 71 15.23 -1.94 -4.96
CA ARG A 71 15.20 -3.37 -4.63
C ARG A 71 16.64 -3.92 -4.51
N LYS A 72 17.06 -4.31 -3.30
CA LYS A 72 18.28 -5.07 -3.08
C LYS A 72 18.05 -6.43 -3.76
N ARG A 73 18.63 -6.67 -4.93
CA ARG A 73 18.73 -8.02 -5.49
C ARG A 73 19.61 -8.81 -4.51
N ARG A 74 18.99 -9.73 -3.75
CA ARG A 74 19.68 -10.89 -3.18
C ARG A 74 19.69 -11.98 -4.24
#